data_AF-A0A1B0D1T6-F1
#
_entry.id   AF-A0A1B0D1T6-F1
#
_cell.length_a   1.000
_cell.length_b   1.000
_cell.length_c   1.000
_cell.angle_alpha   90.00
_cell.angle_beta   90.00
_cell.angle_gamma   90.00
#
_symmetry.space_group_name_H-M   'P 1'
#
loop_
_entity.id
_entity.type
_entity.pdbx_description
1 polymer ?
#
loop_
_entity_poly.entity_id
_entity_poly.type
_entity_poly.pdbx_seq_one_letter_code
_entity_poly.pdbx_strand_id
1 'polypeptide(L)'
;MVELTFRWLPAACGGLGPALLPPAHIAILYYFWQSYSRYVDRRFCSCSCWDTVFKGTYESGIASYKHLYFNATPNTLKIWILTVVAIISLYECTKYLTKLLMKRSVRCSMFILFISSIFSHYYAWWAYVNYYNDDFYSQWNHQLFFTV
;
A
#
# COMPACT_ATOMS: atom_id res chain seq x y z
N MET A 1 -38.12 -12.59 -6.13
CA MET A 1 -38.20 -11.12 -5.99
C MET A 1 -37.24 -10.55 -4.93
N VAL A 2 -36.11 -11.23 -4.66
CA VAL A 2 -35.08 -10.78 -3.68
C VAL A 2 -33.73 -10.48 -4.36
N GLU A 3 -33.52 -10.94 -5.60
CA GLU A 3 -32.26 -10.74 -6.35
C GLU A 3 -32.06 -9.33 -6.93
N LEU A 4 -33.11 -8.50 -7.04
CA LEU A 4 -33.00 -7.21 -7.72
C LEU A 4 -32.62 -6.05 -6.79
N THR A 5 -32.93 -6.14 -5.49
CA THR A 5 -32.80 -5.03 -4.53
C THR A 5 -31.37 -4.81 -4.03
N PHE A 6 -30.50 -5.82 -4.09
CA PHE A 6 -29.13 -5.74 -3.56
C PHE A 6 -28.03 -5.73 -4.63
N ARG A 7 -28.35 -5.54 -5.91
CA ARG A 7 -27.34 -5.49 -6.99
C ARG A 7 -26.27 -4.42 -6.78
N TRP A 8 -26.64 -3.33 -6.12
CA TRP A 8 -25.75 -2.20 -5.82
C TRP A 8 -24.91 -2.43 -4.56
N LEU A 9 -25.30 -3.36 -3.67
CA LEU A 9 -24.63 -3.56 -2.39
C LEU A 9 -23.19 -4.07 -2.54
N PRO A 10 -22.87 -5.04 -3.41
CA PRO A 10 -21.49 -5.46 -3.64
C PRO A 10 -20.63 -4.36 -4.29
N ALA A 11 -21.21 -3.54 -5.16
CA ALA A 11 -20.51 -2.42 -5.79
C ALA A 11 -20.27 -1.27 -4.80
N ALA A 12 -21.27 -0.97 -3.96
CA ALA A 12 -21.19 0.01 -2.89
C ALA A 12 -20.19 -0.45 -1.82
N CYS A 13 -20.28 -1.68 -1.31
CA CYS A 13 -19.32 -2.22 -0.35
C CYS A 13 -17.92 -2.39 -0.94
N GLY A 14 -17.81 -2.78 -2.22
CA GLY A 14 -16.54 -2.93 -2.93
C GLY A 14 -15.82 -1.61 -3.24
N GLY A 15 -16.55 -0.50 -3.37
CA GLY A 15 -15.97 0.83 -3.57
C GLY A 15 -15.83 1.63 -2.27
N LEU A 16 -16.89 1.69 -1.46
CA LEU A 16 -16.93 2.47 -0.21
C LEU A 16 -16.08 1.84 0.88
N GLY A 17 -16.00 0.51 0.97
CA GLY A 17 -15.15 -0.16 1.96
C GLY A 17 -13.69 0.26 1.83
N PRO A 18 -13.05 0.02 0.68
CA PRO A 18 -11.67 0.47 0.43
C PRO A 18 -11.48 1.99 0.50
N ALA A 19 -12.50 2.79 0.19
CA ALA A 19 -12.40 4.26 0.27
C ALA A 19 -12.51 4.80 1.70
N LEU A 20 -13.32 4.18 2.57
CA LEU A 20 -13.64 4.69 3.92
C LEU A 20 -12.83 4.01 5.02
N LEU A 21 -12.47 2.74 4.87
CA LEU A 21 -11.64 2.02 5.84
C LEU A 21 -10.30 2.71 6.11
N PRO A 22 -9.56 3.25 5.12
CA PRO A 22 -8.27 3.87 5.36
C PRO A 22 -8.37 5.19 6.14
N PRO A 23 -9.20 6.18 5.75
CA PRO A 23 -9.41 7.38 6.56
C PRO A 23 -9.90 7.04 7.97
N ALA A 24 -10.81 6.07 8.11
CA ALA A 24 -11.32 5.65 9.42
C ALA A 24 -10.23 5.01 10.29
N HIS A 25 -9.42 4.10 9.73
CA HIS A 25 -8.31 3.47 10.46
C HIS A 25 -7.29 4.52 10.92
N ILE A 26 -6.89 5.45 10.05
CA ILE A 26 -5.97 6.54 10.41
C ILE A 26 -6.57 7.47 11.46
N ALA A 27 -7.87 7.80 11.36
CA ALA A 27 -8.55 8.63 12.36
C ALA A 27 -8.57 7.96 13.75
N ILE A 28 -8.83 6.65 13.81
CA ILE A 28 -8.79 5.87 15.05
C ILE A 28 -7.37 5.86 15.64
N LEU A 29 -6.36 5.59 14.81
CA LEU A 29 -4.96 5.65 15.27
C LEU A 29 -4.58 7.04 15.78
N TYR A 30 -5.00 8.11 15.08
CA TYR A 30 -4.76 9.49 15.50
C TYR A 30 -5.43 9.82 16.85
N TYR A 31 -6.67 9.35 17.06
CA TYR A 31 -7.38 9.53 18.32
C TYR A 31 -6.64 8.88 19.50
N PHE A 32 -6.20 7.62 19.34
CA PHE A 32 -5.46 6.92 20.39
C PHE A 32 -4.00 7.37 20.52
N TRP A 33 -3.43 8.00 19.49
CA TRP A 33 -2.07 8.51 19.50
C TRP A 33 -1.83 9.50 20.64
N GLN A 34 -2.81 10.34 20.98
CA GLN A 34 -2.69 11.29 22.08
C GLN A 34 -2.40 10.60 23.43
N SER A 35 -2.93 9.39 23.63
CA SER A 35 -2.82 8.66 24.91
C SER A 35 -1.62 7.71 24.96
N TYR A 36 -1.18 7.17 23.82
CA TYR A 36 -0.16 6.11 23.77
C TYR A 36 1.13 6.52 23.03
N SER A 37 1.18 7.73 22.47
CA SER A 37 2.38 8.20 21.81
C SER A 37 3.53 8.35 22.79
N ARG A 38 4.70 7.92 22.35
CA ARG A 38 5.96 8.22 23.02
C ARG A 38 6.66 9.31 22.24
N TYR A 39 7.33 10.22 22.95
CA TYR A 39 8.21 11.17 22.31
C TYR A 39 9.34 10.41 21.61
N VAL A 40 9.39 10.51 20.29
CA VAL A 40 10.47 9.94 19.48
C VAL A 40 11.38 11.10 19.06
N ASP A 41 12.59 11.12 19.61
CA ASP A 41 13.59 12.08 19.16
C ASP A 41 14.11 11.67 17.77
N ARG A 42 13.68 12.43 16.75
CA ARG A 42 14.06 12.19 15.36
C ARG A 42 15.55 12.45 15.09
N ARG A 43 16.26 13.15 15.98
CA ARG A 43 17.69 13.48 15.85
C ARG A 43 18.61 12.44 16.48
N PHE A 44 18.11 11.65 17.43
CA PHE A 44 18.90 10.66 18.17
C PHE A 44 18.20 9.30 18.23
N CYS A 45 17.52 8.91 17.15
CA CYS A 45 16.81 7.64 17.07
C CYS A 45 17.82 6.47 17.03
N SER A 46 17.81 5.60 18.04
CA SER A 46 18.63 4.38 18.05
C SER A 46 17.93 3.25 17.30
N CYS A 47 18.70 2.30 16.74
CA CYS A 47 18.17 1.16 15.97
C CYS A 47 17.15 0.32 16.75
N SER A 48 17.14 0.35 18.08
CA SER A 48 16.13 -0.30 18.93
C SER A 48 14.72 0.29 18.79
N CYS A 49 14.58 1.43 18.14
CA CYS A 49 13.34 2.17 18.03
C CYS A 49 12.51 1.76 16.78
N TRP A 50 13.11 1.16 15.75
CA TRP A 50 12.48 0.95 14.44
C TRP A 50 12.98 -0.29 13.69
N ASP A 51 12.12 -0.83 12.81
CA ASP A 51 12.23 -2.05 11.98
C ASP A 51 13.67 -2.56 11.73
N THR A 52 14.16 -3.32 12.72
CA THR A 52 15.55 -3.75 12.84
C THR A 52 15.94 -4.85 11.86
N VAL A 53 14.97 -5.59 11.33
CA VAL A 53 15.25 -6.84 10.60
C VAL A 53 15.58 -6.55 9.14
N PHE A 54 14.87 -5.63 8.48
CA PHE A 54 15.07 -5.39 7.05
C PHE A 54 16.11 -4.30 6.75
N LYS A 55 16.16 -3.19 7.52
CA LYS A 55 17.05 -2.05 7.24
C LYS A 55 18.25 -1.93 8.17
N GLY A 56 18.23 -2.62 9.31
CA GLY A 56 19.24 -2.49 10.36
C GLY A 56 20.65 -2.94 9.97
N THR A 57 20.82 -3.70 8.88
CA THR A 57 22.13 -4.20 8.42
C THR A 57 22.89 -3.24 7.51
N TYR A 58 22.22 -2.27 6.87
CA TYR A 58 22.85 -1.31 5.95
C TYR A 58 22.63 0.15 6.32
N GLU A 59 21.74 0.47 7.26
CA GLU A 59 21.70 1.80 7.88
C GLU A 59 22.80 1.88 8.96
N SER A 60 23.92 2.55 8.64
CA SER A 60 24.98 2.86 9.62
C SER A 60 24.81 4.27 10.18
N GLY A 61 24.67 4.39 11.51
CA GLY A 61 24.48 5.67 12.21
C GLY A 61 23.07 5.88 12.74
N ILE A 62 22.65 7.15 12.86
CA ILE A 62 21.31 7.52 13.34
C ILE A 62 20.31 7.27 12.23
N ALA A 63 19.39 6.32 12.44
CA ALA A 63 18.38 5.94 11.46
C ALA A 63 17.42 7.10 11.16
N SER A 64 17.08 7.28 9.88
CA SER A 64 16.09 8.30 9.47
C SER A 64 14.69 7.90 9.94
N TYR A 65 13.86 8.91 10.21
CA TYR A 65 12.48 8.72 10.63
C TYR A 65 11.66 7.98 9.57
N LYS A 66 10.88 6.98 9.98
CA LYS A 66 10.03 6.18 9.09
C LYS A 66 8.55 6.48 9.34
N HIS A 67 7.76 6.57 8.27
CA HIS A 67 6.35 6.96 8.33
C HIS A 67 5.35 5.78 8.46
N LEU A 68 5.75 4.59 8.02
CA LEU A 68 4.98 3.35 8.14
C LEU A 68 5.04 2.86 9.59
N TYR A 69 4.02 2.19 10.12
CA TYR A 69 3.99 1.59 11.48
C TYR A 69 3.63 2.43 12.70
N PHE A 70 4.10 3.67 12.92
CA PHE A 70 3.71 4.39 14.15
C PHE A 70 3.68 5.92 13.99
N ASN A 71 2.92 6.43 13.02
CA ASN A 71 2.49 7.83 13.09
C ASN A 71 1.35 8.15 12.13
N ALA A 72 0.40 8.98 12.54
CA ALA A 72 -0.60 9.55 11.67
C ALA A 72 -0.02 10.77 10.92
N THR A 73 0.99 10.53 10.08
CA THR A 73 1.61 11.60 9.27
C THR A 73 0.97 11.69 7.88
N PRO A 74 1.08 12.84 7.19
CA PRO A 74 0.60 12.96 5.81
C PRO A 74 1.22 11.93 4.85
N ASN A 75 2.49 11.53 5.06
CA ASN A 75 3.14 10.50 4.24
C ASN A 75 2.55 9.10 4.50
N THR A 76 2.17 8.79 5.75
CA THR A 76 1.44 7.57 6.08
C THR A 76 0.10 7.51 5.36
N LEU A 77 -0.61 8.64 5.25
CA LEU A 77 -1.84 8.73 4.45
C LEU A 77 -1.58 8.47 2.96
N LYS A 78 -0.52 9.04 2.37
CA LYS A 78 -0.13 8.79 0.97
C LYS A 78 0.15 7.30 0.73
N ILE A 79 0.92 6.66 1.62
CA ILE A 79 1.21 5.21 1.55
C ILE A 79 -0.08 4.38 1.59
N TRP A 80 -1.02 4.78 2.45
CA TRP A 80 -2.31 4.12 2.55
C TRP A 80 -3.15 4.24 1.29
N ILE A 81 -3.30 5.46 0.75
CA ILE A 81 -4.05 5.70 -0.50
C ILE A 81 -3.44 4.88 -1.65
N LEU A 82 -2.12 4.90 -1.78
CA LEU A 82 -1.39 4.11 -2.77
C LEU A 82 -1.71 2.61 -2.66
N THR A 83 -1.66 2.07 -1.43
CA THR A 83 -1.92 0.64 -1.17
C THR A 83 -3.36 0.26 -1.50
N VAL A 84 -4.32 1.12 -1.17
CA VAL A 84 -5.74 0.91 -1.49
C VAL A 84 -5.95 0.87 -3.00
N VAL A 85 -5.39 1.84 -3.73
CA VAL A 85 -5.47 1.86 -5.20
C VAL A 85 -4.87 0.57 -5.78
N ALA A 86 -3.69 0.15 -5.32
CA ALA A 86 -3.06 -1.09 -5.78
C ALA A 86 -3.93 -2.34 -5.52
N ILE A 87 -4.55 -2.44 -4.34
CA ILE A 87 -5.45 -3.56 -3.99
C ILE A 87 -6.72 -3.55 -4.85
N ILE A 88 -7.35 -2.38 -5.06
CA ILE A 88 -8.55 -2.27 -5.91
C ILE A 88 -8.21 -2.64 -7.36
N SER A 89 -7.09 -2.15 -7.89
CA SER A 89 -6.62 -2.51 -9.23
C SER A 89 -6.38 -4.01 -9.35
N LEU A 90 -5.73 -4.63 -8.37
CA LEU A 90 -5.52 -6.08 -8.33
C LEU A 90 -6.86 -6.83 -8.31
N TYR A 91 -7.81 -6.40 -7.47
CA TYR A 91 -9.14 -7.00 -7.37
C TYR A 91 -9.89 -6.97 -8.70
N GLU A 92 -9.96 -5.81 -9.36
CA GLU A 92 -10.65 -5.70 -10.65
C GLU A 92 -9.95 -6.55 -11.72
N CYS A 93 -8.62 -6.53 -11.78
CA CYS A 93 -7.84 -7.37 -12.69
C CYS A 93 -8.16 -8.88 -12.50
N THR A 94 -8.13 -9.36 -11.24
CA THR A 94 -8.45 -10.77 -10.94
C THR A 94 -9.90 -11.10 -11.30
N LYS A 95 -10.86 -10.23 -10.99
CA LYS A 95 -12.27 -10.43 -11.33
C LYS A 95 -12.51 -10.57 -12.84
N TYR A 96 -11.91 -9.70 -13.65
CA TYR A 96 -12.01 -9.82 -15.11
C TYR A 96 -11.30 -11.07 -15.63
N LEU A 97 -10.13 -11.40 -15.08
CA LEU A 97 -9.39 -12.59 -15.45
C LEU A 97 -10.17 -13.88 -15.14
N THR A 98 -10.74 -14.00 -13.94
CA THR A 98 -11.60 -15.12 -13.55
C THR A 98 -12.80 -15.26 -14.48
N LYS A 99 -13.45 -14.14 -14.84
CA LYS A 99 -14.57 -14.15 -15.79
C LYS A 99 -14.15 -14.69 -17.17
N LEU A 100 -12.97 -14.31 -17.66
CA LEU A 100 -12.45 -14.81 -18.94
C LEU A 100 -12.08 -16.30 -18.87
N LEU A 101 -11.48 -16.73 -17.75
CA LEU A 101 -11.12 -18.14 -17.49
C LEU A 101 -12.36 -19.03 -17.46
N MET A 102 -13.42 -18.62 -16.76
CA MET A 102 -14.70 -19.34 -16.73
C MET A 102 -15.33 -19.47 -18.12
N LYS A 103 -15.20 -18.44 -18.97
CA LYS A 103 -15.65 -18.47 -20.36
C LYS A 103 -14.73 -19.26 -21.31
N ARG A 104 -13.61 -19.81 -20.83
CA ARG A 104 -12.55 -20.47 -21.64
C ARG A 104 -12.08 -19.63 -22.83
N SER A 105 -12.08 -18.30 -22.67
CA SER A 105 -11.75 -17.34 -23.72
C SER A 105 -10.36 -16.71 -23.55
N VAL A 106 -9.56 -17.20 -22.60
CA VAL A 106 -8.23 -16.68 -22.29
C VAL A 106 -7.20 -17.25 -23.26
N ARG A 107 -6.43 -16.36 -23.89
CA ARG A 107 -5.25 -16.74 -24.67
C ARG A 107 -4.09 -17.02 -23.71
N CYS A 108 -3.51 -18.22 -23.76
CA CYS A 108 -2.43 -18.62 -22.86
C CYS A 108 -1.22 -17.67 -22.89
N SER A 109 -0.86 -17.13 -24.06
CA SER A 109 0.23 -16.16 -24.19
C SER A 109 -0.02 -14.89 -23.38
N MET A 110 -1.22 -14.32 -23.46
CA MET A 110 -1.60 -13.13 -22.68
C MET A 110 -1.70 -13.42 -21.18
N PHE A 111 -2.11 -14.63 -20.81
CA PHE A 111 -2.16 -15.05 -19.42
C PHE A 111 -0.76 -15.14 -18.80
N ILE A 112 0.21 -15.71 -19.52
CA ILE A 112 1.61 -15.77 -19.08
C ILE A 112 2.17 -14.36 -18.93
N LEU A 113 1.94 -13.47 -19.91
CA LEU A 113 2.36 -12.06 -19.81
C LEU A 113 1.75 -11.35 -18.60
N PHE A 114 0.48 -11.60 -18.30
CA PHE A 114 -0.18 -11.04 -17.12
C PHE A 114 0.45 -11.56 -15.82
N ILE A 115 0.74 -12.86 -15.71
CA ILE A 115 1.40 -13.40 -14.51
C ILE A 115 2.79 -12.78 -14.34
N SER A 116 3.55 -12.67 -15.42
CA SER A 116 4.89 -12.07 -15.38
C SER A 116 4.87 -10.60 -14.97
N SER A 117 3.82 -9.84 -15.30
CA SER A 117 3.72 -8.43 -14.92
C SER A 117 3.37 -8.20 -13.45
N ILE A 118 2.82 -9.21 -12.75
CA ILE A 118 2.48 -9.10 -11.31
C ILE A 118 3.70 -8.73 -10.48
N PHE A 119 4.86 -9.34 -10.77
CA PHE A 119 6.10 -9.07 -10.03
C PHE A 119 6.51 -7.60 -10.18
N SER A 120 6.51 -7.07 -11.40
CA SER A 120 6.87 -5.66 -11.65
C SER A 120 5.92 -4.69 -10.94
N HIS A 121 4.61 -4.94 -10.99
CA HIS A 121 3.63 -4.11 -10.29
C HIS A 121 3.73 -4.19 -8.77
N TYR A 122 4.03 -5.37 -8.22
CA TYR A 122 4.28 -5.54 -6.79
C TYR A 122 5.54 -4.78 -6.35
N TYR A 123 6.63 -4.94 -7.10
CA TYR A 123 7.89 -4.25 -6.81
C TYR A 123 7.73 -2.73 -6.90
N ALA A 124 7.01 -2.26 -7.92
CA ALA A 124 6.64 -0.87 -8.11
C ALA A 124 5.88 -0.27 -6.90
N TRP A 125 4.84 -0.98 -6.43
CA TRP A 125 4.12 -0.59 -5.23
C TRP A 125 5.06 -0.54 -4.01
N TRP A 126 5.88 -1.57 -3.80
CA TRP A 126 6.82 -1.64 -2.67
C TRP A 126 7.85 -0.51 -2.68
N ALA A 127 8.36 -0.17 -3.87
CA ALA A 127 9.26 0.95 -4.10
C ALA A 127 8.64 2.29 -3.69
N TYR A 128 7.42 2.58 -4.15
CA TYR A 128 6.70 3.79 -3.74
C TYR A 128 6.38 3.83 -2.25
N VAL A 129 5.99 2.70 -1.64
CA VAL A 129 5.78 2.61 -0.19
C VAL A 129 7.05 3.01 0.55
N ASN A 130 8.21 2.48 0.16
CA ASN A 130 9.49 2.81 0.80
C ASN A 130 9.91 4.26 0.56
N TYR A 131 9.66 4.79 -0.64
CA TYR A 131 9.97 6.18 -0.97
C TYR A 131 9.27 7.17 -0.04
N TYR A 132 7.95 6.99 0.18
CA TYR A 132 7.20 7.80 1.14
C TYR A 132 7.54 7.46 2.60
N ASN A 133 7.92 6.21 2.88
CA ASN A 133 8.27 5.78 4.22
C ASN A 133 9.58 6.39 4.71
N ASP A 134 10.57 6.51 3.83
CA ASP A 134 11.92 6.97 4.15
C ASP A 134 12.10 8.48 4.01
N ASP A 135 11.10 9.20 3.50
CA ASP A 135 11.13 10.64 3.17
C ASP A 135 12.29 11.02 2.22
N PHE A 136 12.75 10.05 1.42
CA PHE A 136 13.99 10.14 0.66
C PHE A 136 13.73 10.66 -0.77
N TYR A 137 13.33 11.93 -0.87
CA TYR A 137 12.85 12.48 -2.14
C TYR A 137 13.92 12.74 -3.21
N SER A 138 15.19 12.77 -2.83
CA SER A 138 16.32 13.06 -3.73
C SER A 138 16.45 12.05 -4.88
N GLN A 139 15.92 10.83 -4.71
CA GLN A 139 15.98 9.76 -5.71
C GLN A 139 14.66 9.55 -6.47
N TRP A 140 13.85 10.60 -6.63
CA TRP A 140 12.58 10.49 -7.36
C TRP A 140 12.74 9.94 -8.79
N ASN A 141 13.78 10.39 -9.50
CA ASN A 141 14.04 9.96 -10.88
C ASN A 141 14.42 8.46 -10.95
N HIS A 142 15.18 7.97 -9.97
CA HIS A 142 15.46 6.53 -9.86
C HIS A 142 14.20 5.75 -9.55
N GLN A 143 13.33 6.28 -8.69
CA GLN A 143 12.05 5.63 -8.45
C GLN A 143 11.19 5.58 -9.72
N LEU A 144 11.00 6.69 -10.44
CA LEU A 144 10.26 6.67 -11.71
C LEU A 144 10.82 5.65 -12.71
N PHE A 145 12.14 5.52 -12.83
CA PHE A 145 12.77 4.58 -13.76
C PHE A 145 12.48 3.11 -13.45
N PHE A 146 12.45 2.72 -12.18
CA PHE A 146 12.22 1.32 -11.78
C PHE A 146 10.73 0.97 -11.62
N THR A 147 9.84 1.94 -11.84
CA THR A 147 8.42 1.83 -11.53
C THR A 147 7.50 1.94 -12.76
N VAL A 148 8.02 2.47 -13.88
CA VAL A 148 7.37 2.54 -15.20
C VAL A 148 7.93 1.43 -16.09
#